data_AF-B9SC40-F1
#
_entry.id   AF-B9SC40-F1
#
_cell.length_a   1.000
_cell.length_b   1.000
_cell.length_c   1.000
_cell.angle_alpha   90.00
_cell.angle_beta   90.00
_cell.angle_gamma   90.00
#
_symmetry.space_group_name_H-M   'P 1'
#
loop_
_entity.id
_entity.type
_entity.pdbx_description
1 polymer ?
#
loop_
_entity_poly.entity_id
_entity_poly.type
_entity_poly.pdbx_seq_one_letter_code
_entity_poly.pdbx_strand_id
1 'polypeptide(L)'
;MVGASSLQQRLIYSLVGDCFIQSKHPLSKLFHYDPGRKHVSMQLSRGLSGLTDLLFSRRNEDEGTNNKRKRLRPGKISPCRPVPNHIQRPPYVNSRQPPGIASGPEVHDERGIECMRASGKLAAQVLEYAGTLVKPGVKTDDIDEAVHQMIIDNGAYPSPLGYGGFPKSVCTSVNECICHGIPDSRALEDGDIINIDVTVYLNGYHGDTSSTFFCGDVDDQARNLVQVTKECLDKAISICAPGVEYKKIGHTIQYGVFFCNLPIQFVQFLFDPAEIYNFENR
;
A
#
# COMPACT_ATOMS: atom_id res chain seq x y z
N MET A 1 51.27 -46.23 -10.54
CA MET A 1 51.59 -45.76 -11.91
C MET A 1 50.27 -45.39 -12.57
N VAL A 2 49.95 -44.10 -12.66
CA VAL A 2 49.88 -43.26 -13.90
C VAL A 2 48.91 -43.86 -14.93
N GLY A 3 47.91 -43.17 -15.50
CA GLY A 3 47.48 -41.77 -15.50
C GLY A 3 46.00 -41.69 -15.91
N ALA A 4 45.23 -40.66 -15.52
CA ALA A 4 45.12 -39.33 -16.13
C ALA A 4 44.54 -39.32 -17.56
N SER A 5 43.25 -38.96 -17.67
CA SER A 5 42.69 -38.04 -18.68
C SER A 5 41.42 -37.45 -18.06
N SER A 6 41.32 -36.18 -17.64
CA SER A 6 41.49 -34.88 -18.31
C SER A 6 40.47 -34.62 -19.42
N LEU A 7 39.35 -33.99 -19.06
CA LEU A 7 38.68 -33.03 -19.93
C LEU A 7 38.29 -31.81 -19.10
N GLN A 8 38.61 -30.65 -19.66
CA GLN A 8 38.91 -29.40 -18.98
C GLN A 8 37.66 -28.62 -18.56
N GLN A 9 37.75 -28.01 -17.38
CA GLN A 9 37.14 -26.71 -17.11
C GLN A 9 37.99 -25.61 -17.76
N ARG A 10 37.34 -24.71 -18.52
CA ARG A 10 37.77 -23.32 -18.79
C ARG A 10 36.54 -22.46 -18.47
N LEU A 11 36.59 -21.64 -17.41
CA LEU A 11 36.99 -20.21 -17.39
C LEU A 11 36.03 -19.37 -18.26
N ILE A 12 35.33 -18.34 -17.78
CA ILE A 12 35.79 -17.02 -17.24
C ILE A 12 34.57 -16.35 -16.52
N TYR A 13 34.51 -16.10 -15.20
CA TYR A 13 34.93 -14.92 -14.40
C TYR A 13 34.72 -13.52 -15.04
N SER A 14 33.84 -12.64 -14.55
CA SER A 14 34.08 -11.61 -13.51
C SER A 14 33.00 -10.51 -13.74
N LEU A 15 32.39 -9.84 -12.76
CA LEU A 15 32.88 -9.08 -11.60
C LEU A 15 31.86 -9.22 -10.45
N VAL A 16 32.16 -9.89 -9.31
CA VAL A 16 32.74 -9.35 -8.05
C VAL A 16 31.95 -8.13 -7.54
N GLY A 17 31.25 -8.21 -6.41
CA GLY A 17 31.89 -8.20 -5.09
C GLY A 17 31.31 -9.16 -4.05
N ASP A 18 32.23 -9.95 -3.49
CA ASP A 18 32.11 -10.83 -2.34
C ASP A 18 31.83 -10.07 -1.02
N CYS A 19 31.07 -10.72 -0.13
CA CYS A 19 31.49 -10.84 1.26
C CYS A 19 30.99 -12.18 1.83
N PHE A 20 31.91 -13.14 1.92
CA PHE A 20 31.74 -14.43 2.58
C PHE A 20 31.43 -14.28 4.08
N ILE A 21 30.48 -15.07 4.59
CA ILE A 21 30.68 -15.86 5.83
C ILE A 21 30.02 -17.24 5.65
N GLN A 22 30.85 -18.28 5.62
CA GLN A 22 30.44 -19.66 5.86
C GLN A 22 29.97 -19.80 7.31
N SER A 23 28.76 -20.35 7.53
CA SER A 23 28.36 -20.84 8.85
C SER A 23 28.07 -22.34 8.78
N LYS A 24 28.90 -23.11 9.49
CA LYS A 24 28.72 -24.53 9.77
C LYS A 24 27.91 -24.67 11.05
N HIS A 25 26.59 -24.83 10.97
CA HIS A 25 25.79 -25.26 12.13
C HIS A 25 24.72 -26.31 11.74
N PRO A 26 24.55 -27.40 12.53
CA PRO A 26 23.51 -28.40 12.28
C PRO A 26 22.10 -27.83 12.52
N LEU A 27 21.13 -28.25 11.72
CA LEU A 27 19.73 -27.82 11.72
C LEU A 27 18.94 -28.10 13.02
N SER A 28 19.52 -28.76 14.01
CA SER A 28 18.83 -29.14 15.26
C SER A 28 18.75 -28.04 16.33
N LYS A 29 19.26 -26.82 16.07
CA LYS A 29 19.19 -25.68 17.01
C LYS A 29 18.13 -24.61 16.67
N LEU A 30 17.29 -24.82 15.66
CA LEU A 30 16.26 -23.84 15.27
C LEU A 30 14.91 -23.99 16.00
N PHE A 31 14.76 -25.01 16.84
CA PHE A 31 13.53 -25.24 17.60
C PHE A 31 13.85 -25.56 19.07
N HIS A 32 13.50 -24.65 19.97
CA HIS A 32 13.37 -24.95 21.39
C HIS A 32 11.89 -25.13 21.72
N TYR A 33 11.54 -26.30 22.24
CA TYR A 33 10.21 -26.65 22.73
C TYR A 33 10.24 -26.62 24.26
N ASP A 34 9.57 -25.64 24.85
CA ASP A 34 9.37 -25.52 26.30
C ASP A 34 7.96 -26.06 26.64
N PRO A 35 7.82 -27.14 27.42
CA PRO A 35 6.52 -27.76 27.70
C PRO A 35 5.56 -26.89 28.55
N GLY A 36 5.99 -25.71 29.02
CA GLY A 36 5.22 -24.84 29.92
C GLY A 36 4.53 -23.62 29.28
N ARG A 37 4.68 -23.34 27.98
CA ARG A 37 4.12 -22.12 27.33
C ARG A 37 3.34 -22.45 26.05
N LYS A 38 2.09 -21.95 25.93
CA LYS A 38 1.21 -22.13 24.77
C LYS A 38 1.52 -21.17 23.58
N HIS A 39 2.79 -20.85 23.31
CA HIS A 39 3.13 -20.07 22.12
C HIS A 39 4.55 -20.36 21.62
N VAL A 40 4.69 -20.62 20.32
CA VAL A 40 5.97 -20.78 19.62
C VAL A 40 6.36 -19.45 19.00
N SER A 41 7.55 -18.92 19.28
CA SER A 41 8.10 -17.74 18.60
C SER A 41 9.20 -18.13 17.63
N MET A 42 9.11 -17.68 16.38
CA MET A 42 10.21 -17.77 15.41
C MET A 42 10.86 -16.39 15.23
N GLN A 43 12.17 -16.32 15.47
CA GLN A 43 13.00 -15.25 14.94
C GLN A 43 13.62 -15.73 13.62
N LEU A 44 13.27 -15.08 12.51
CA LEU A 44 13.90 -15.31 11.20
C LEU A 44 14.83 -14.14 10.87
N SER A 45 16.08 -14.46 10.55
CA SER A 45 17.04 -13.51 9.99
C SER A 45 16.73 -13.23 8.52
N ARG A 46 17.05 -12.02 8.06
CA ARG A 46 16.75 -11.41 6.74
C ARG A 46 17.31 -12.15 5.50
N GLY A 47 17.78 -13.39 5.62
CA GLY A 47 18.44 -14.14 4.54
C GLY A 47 17.60 -15.22 3.84
N LEU A 48 16.34 -15.43 4.22
CA LEU A 48 15.50 -16.55 3.74
C LEU A 48 14.22 -16.14 3.00
N SER A 49 14.04 -14.86 2.64
CA SER A 49 12.83 -14.37 1.95
C SER A 49 12.56 -15.07 0.61
N GLY A 50 13.61 -15.52 -0.09
CA GLY A 50 13.45 -16.19 -1.39
C GLY A 50 12.80 -17.58 -1.30
N LEU A 51 12.97 -18.31 -0.20
CA LEU A 51 12.35 -19.63 -0.01
C LEU A 51 10.90 -19.51 0.47
N THR A 52 10.59 -18.49 1.27
CA THR A 52 9.20 -18.17 1.62
C THR A 52 8.42 -17.73 0.38
N ASP A 53 8.98 -16.85 -0.46
CA ASP A 53 8.32 -16.41 -1.70
C ASP A 53 8.08 -17.57 -2.68
N LEU A 54 9.00 -18.54 -2.74
CA LEU A 54 8.84 -19.74 -3.56
C LEU A 54 7.77 -20.69 -3.00
N LEU A 55 7.64 -20.80 -1.67
CA LEU A 55 6.62 -21.62 -1.01
C LEU A 55 5.23 -20.95 -1.04
N PHE A 56 5.16 -19.61 -1.01
CA PHE A 56 3.92 -18.84 -1.20
C PHE A 56 3.48 -18.79 -2.66
N SER A 57 4.41 -18.75 -3.61
CA SER A 57 4.08 -18.78 -5.04
C SER A 57 3.61 -20.17 -5.53
N ARG A 58 3.89 -21.23 -4.77
CA ARG A 58 3.61 -22.62 -5.16
C ARG A 58 2.31 -23.20 -4.61
N ARG A 59 1.51 -22.43 -3.87
CA ARG A 59 0.13 -22.84 -3.54
C ARG A 59 -0.84 -22.11 -4.47
N ASN A 60 -1.59 -22.92 -5.23
CA ASN A 60 -2.61 -22.59 -6.23
C ASN A 60 -2.08 -22.42 -7.66
N GLU A 61 -1.47 -23.48 -8.21
CA GLU A 61 -1.76 -23.83 -9.60
C GLU A 61 -3.06 -24.64 -9.58
N ASP A 62 -4.11 -24.06 -10.17
CA ASP A 62 -5.33 -24.69 -10.67
C ASP A 62 -6.02 -25.74 -9.79
N GLU A 63 -6.65 -25.33 -8.68
CA GLU A 63 -7.79 -26.09 -8.14
C GLU A 63 -8.89 -25.18 -7.55
N GLY A 64 -10.01 -25.09 -8.27
CA GLY A 64 -11.34 -25.21 -7.66
C GLY A 64 -11.93 -24.01 -6.94
N THR A 65 -12.29 -22.95 -7.67
CA THR A 65 -13.62 -22.30 -7.59
C THR A 65 -13.80 -21.48 -8.87
N ASN A 66 -15.06 -21.26 -9.27
CA ASN A 66 -15.52 -20.64 -10.52
C ASN A 66 -15.11 -19.16 -10.67
N ASN A 67 -13.82 -18.84 -10.62
CA ASN A 67 -13.33 -17.47 -10.61
C ASN A 67 -12.81 -17.08 -12.00
N LYS A 68 -13.66 -16.38 -12.76
CA LYS A 68 -13.40 -15.96 -14.15
C LYS A 68 -12.32 -14.86 -14.27
N ARG A 69 -11.87 -14.24 -13.17
CA ARG A 69 -10.93 -13.10 -13.21
C ARG A 69 -9.48 -13.57 -13.25
N LYS A 70 -8.71 -13.00 -14.19
CA LYS A 70 -7.27 -13.22 -14.30
C LYS A 70 -6.57 -12.48 -13.17
N ARG A 71 -5.49 -13.08 -12.64
CA ARG A 71 -4.61 -12.43 -11.65
C ARG A 71 -4.07 -11.11 -12.20
N LEU A 72 -4.04 -10.09 -11.34
CA LEU A 72 -3.55 -8.75 -11.67
C LEU A 72 -2.08 -8.80 -12.11
N ARG A 73 -1.76 -8.00 -13.12
CA ARG A 73 -0.42 -7.82 -13.67
C ARG A 73 -0.16 -6.32 -13.87
N PRO A 74 1.05 -5.82 -13.57
CA PRO A 74 1.43 -4.46 -13.89
C PRO A 74 1.36 -4.20 -15.40
N GLY A 75 0.76 -3.07 -15.77
CA GLY A 75 0.77 -2.51 -17.12
C GLY A 75 2.01 -1.65 -17.39
N LYS A 76 1.98 -0.92 -18.51
CA LYS A 76 3.01 0.05 -18.88
C LYS A 76 2.77 1.36 -18.13
N ILE A 77 3.80 1.86 -17.45
CA ILE A 77 3.78 3.14 -16.74
C ILE A 77 4.17 4.25 -17.74
N SER A 78 3.38 5.32 -17.83
CA SER A 78 3.70 6.51 -18.62
C SER A 78 4.70 7.42 -17.88
N PRO A 79 5.40 8.35 -18.57
CA PRO A 79 6.33 9.27 -17.93
C PRO A 79 5.72 10.11 -16.79
N CYS A 80 6.57 10.57 -15.88
CA CYS A 80 6.17 11.44 -14.78
C CYS A 80 5.56 12.75 -15.33
N ARG A 81 4.44 13.19 -14.74
CA ARG A 81 3.70 14.39 -15.16
C ARG A 81 4.33 15.65 -14.53
N PRO A 82 4.54 16.73 -15.31
CA PRO A 82 5.22 17.91 -14.81
C PRO A 82 4.31 18.74 -13.90
N VAL A 83 4.87 19.26 -12.80
CA VAL A 83 4.18 20.22 -11.92
C VAL A 83 4.71 21.63 -12.20
N PRO A 84 3.85 22.62 -12.52
CA PRO A 84 4.23 24.01 -12.71
C PRO A 84 5.05 24.60 -11.56
N ASN A 85 6.02 25.47 -11.89
CA ASN A 85 6.96 26.01 -10.91
C ASN A 85 6.36 26.92 -9.83
N HIS A 86 5.18 27.49 -10.08
CA HIS A 86 4.48 28.34 -9.12
C HIS A 86 3.77 27.56 -8.02
N ILE A 87 3.58 26.24 -8.19
CA ILE A 87 2.96 25.39 -7.17
C ILE A 87 3.97 25.10 -6.06
N GLN A 88 3.55 25.33 -4.83
CA GLN A 88 4.35 25.01 -3.65
C GLN A 88 4.61 23.50 -3.58
N ARG A 89 5.88 23.11 -3.53
CA ARG A 89 6.29 21.71 -3.45
C ARG A 89 6.60 21.31 -2.01
N PRO A 90 6.24 20.09 -1.59
CA PRO A 90 6.60 19.60 -0.27
C PRO A 90 8.12 19.32 -0.16
N PRO A 91 8.68 19.30 1.06
CA PRO A 91 10.14 19.26 1.26
C PRO A 91 10.85 18.05 0.66
N TYR A 92 10.17 16.90 0.55
CA TYR A 92 10.76 15.68 0.02
C TYR A 92 11.03 15.72 -1.49
N VAL A 93 10.35 16.59 -2.25
CA VAL A 93 10.54 16.65 -3.71
C VAL A 93 11.94 17.15 -4.08
N ASN A 94 12.51 18.03 -3.26
CA ASN A 94 13.85 18.58 -3.45
C ASN A 94 14.91 17.86 -2.60
N SER A 95 14.52 16.85 -1.82
CA SER A 95 15.38 16.14 -0.90
C SER A 95 15.57 14.69 -1.35
N ARG A 96 16.80 14.20 -1.30
CA ARG A 96 17.06 12.75 -1.44
C ARG A 96 16.85 11.98 -0.14
N GLN A 97 16.54 12.68 0.95
CA GLN A 97 16.26 12.07 2.23
C GLN A 97 14.76 11.98 2.47
N PRO A 98 14.27 10.82 2.96
CA PRO A 98 12.89 10.70 3.39
C PRO A 98 12.60 11.71 4.51
N PRO A 99 11.37 12.24 4.59
CA PRO A 99 10.99 13.05 5.74
C PRO A 99 11.18 12.25 7.02
N GLY A 100 11.73 12.89 8.05
CA GLY A 100 11.90 12.25 9.36
C GLY A 100 10.54 11.94 9.99
N ILE A 101 10.48 10.87 10.77
CA ILE A 101 9.30 10.55 11.60
C ILE A 101 9.31 11.52 12.79
N ALA A 102 8.22 12.24 12.99
CA ALA A 102 8.07 13.16 14.12
C ALA A 102 8.16 12.38 15.45
N SER A 103 8.73 13.00 16.48
CA SER A 103 8.92 12.33 17.79
C SER A 103 7.65 12.22 18.63
N GLY A 104 6.51 12.67 18.13
CA GLY A 104 5.23 12.69 18.84
C GLY A 104 4.12 13.40 18.06
N PRO A 105 2.90 13.44 18.61
CA PRO A 105 1.76 14.06 17.96
C PRO A 105 1.97 15.57 17.82
N GLU A 106 1.65 16.10 16.63
CA GLU A 106 1.61 17.54 16.38
C GLU A 106 0.27 18.12 16.85
N VAL A 107 0.32 19.25 17.54
CA VAL A 107 -0.88 20.01 17.95
C VAL A 107 -0.87 21.33 17.19
N HIS A 108 -1.81 21.48 16.26
CA HIS A 108 -1.90 22.67 15.42
C HIS A 108 -2.64 23.82 16.11
N ASP A 109 -2.25 25.05 15.76
CA ASP A 109 -3.00 26.27 16.06
C ASP A 109 -4.19 26.45 15.10
N GLU A 110 -4.98 27.52 15.30
CA GLU A 110 -6.17 27.81 14.47
C GLU A 110 -5.83 27.88 12.98
N ARG A 111 -4.71 28.52 12.64
CA ARG A 111 -4.23 28.65 11.25
C ARG A 111 -3.90 27.29 10.65
N GLY A 112 -3.15 26.44 11.37
CA GLY A 112 -2.83 25.09 10.91
C GLY A 112 -4.08 24.26 10.67
N ILE A 113 -5.06 24.35 11.58
CA ILE A 113 -6.36 23.67 11.43
C ILE A 113 -7.11 24.18 10.19
N GLU A 114 -7.12 25.48 9.92
CA GLU A 114 -7.74 26.04 8.71
C GLU A 114 -7.07 25.55 7.43
N CYS A 115 -5.74 25.51 7.39
CA CYS A 115 -5.01 24.96 6.26
C CYS A 115 -5.30 23.46 6.06
N MET A 116 -5.32 22.66 7.12
CA MET A 116 -5.69 21.24 7.05
C MET A 116 -7.12 21.04 6.54
N ARG A 117 -8.08 21.87 6.98
CA ARG A 117 -9.45 21.84 6.47
C ARG A 117 -9.50 22.14 4.97
N ALA A 118 -8.72 23.11 4.50
CA ALA A 118 -8.65 23.45 3.08
C ALA A 118 -8.05 22.29 2.26
N SER A 119 -6.91 21.71 2.70
CA SER A 119 -6.28 20.58 2.02
C SER A 119 -7.17 19.34 2.03
N GLY A 120 -7.78 18.99 3.16
CA GLY A 120 -8.69 17.86 3.27
C GLY A 120 -9.95 18.02 2.42
N LYS A 121 -10.51 19.24 2.35
CA LYS A 121 -11.64 19.54 1.47
C LYS A 121 -11.27 19.33 -0.01
N LEU A 122 -10.11 19.82 -0.44
CA LEU A 122 -9.65 19.63 -1.82
C LEU A 122 -9.43 18.14 -2.13
N ALA A 123 -8.78 17.39 -1.23
CA ALA A 123 -8.58 15.95 -1.40
C ALA A 123 -9.90 15.20 -1.58
N ALA A 124 -10.92 15.51 -0.77
CA ALA A 124 -12.26 14.94 -0.90
C ALA A 124 -12.93 15.28 -2.24
N GLN A 125 -12.81 16.52 -2.71
CA GLN A 125 -13.36 16.94 -4.01
C GLN A 125 -12.67 16.22 -5.18
N VAL A 126 -11.35 16.04 -5.10
CA VAL A 126 -10.57 15.32 -6.09
C VAL A 126 -10.93 13.82 -6.09
N LEU A 127 -11.13 13.22 -4.92
CA LEU A 127 -11.57 11.83 -4.79
C LEU A 127 -12.97 11.62 -5.36
N GLU A 128 -13.91 12.52 -5.08
CA GLU A 128 -15.26 12.49 -5.66
C GLU A 128 -15.20 12.55 -7.19
N TYR A 129 -14.42 13.49 -7.74
CA TYR A 129 -14.20 13.59 -9.17
C TYR A 129 -13.57 12.31 -9.76
N ALA A 130 -12.52 11.77 -9.14
CA ALA A 130 -11.86 10.55 -9.58
C ALA A 130 -12.84 9.36 -9.64
N GLY A 131 -13.74 9.25 -8.66
CA GLY A 131 -14.80 8.25 -8.62
C GLY A 131 -15.73 8.31 -9.85
N THR A 132 -16.01 9.50 -10.38
CA THR A 132 -16.86 9.66 -11.59
C THR A 132 -16.21 9.10 -12.87
N LEU A 133 -14.89 8.89 -12.86
CA LEU A 133 -14.13 8.38 -13.99
C LEU A 133 -14.10 6.85 -14.04
N VAL A 134 -14.46 6.18 -12.93
CA VAL A 134 -14.42 4.73 -12.79
C VAL A 134 -15.49 4.08 -13.66
N LYS A 135 -15.07 3.47 -14.77
CA LYS A 135 -15.93 2.71 -15.68
C LYS A 135 -15.11 1.69 -16.47
N PRO A 136 -15.73 0.61 -16.97
CA PRO A 136 -15.03 -0.37 -17.79
C PRO A 136 -14.32 0.27 -18.98
N GLY A 137 -13.10 -0.16 -19.24
CA GLY A 137 -12.26 0.32 -20.35
C GLY A 137 -11.37 1.52 -20.03
N VAL A 138 -11.63 2.28 -18.95
CA VAL A 138 -10.76 3.40 -18.53
C VAL A 138 -9.48 2.87 -17.91
N LYS A 139 -8.32 3.44 -18.26
CA LYS A 139 -7.06 3.05 -17.64
C LYS A 139 -6.85 3.76 -16.32
N THR A 140 -6.15 3.11 -15.40
CA THR A 140 -5.75 3.77 -14.16
C THR A 140 -4.84 4.98 -14.41
N ASP A 141 -3.99 4.95 -15.45
CA ASP A 141 -3.20 6.10 -15.89
C ASP A 141 -4.03 7.29 -16.41
N ASP A 142 -5.22 7.04 -16.97
CA ASP A 142 -6.14 8.10 -17.41
C ASP A 142 -6.80 8.77 -16.19
N ILE A 143 -7.06 8.01 -15.12
CA ILE A 143 -7.53 8.53 -13.83
C ILE A 143 -6.44 9.39 -13.18
N ASP A 144 -5.19 8.91 -13.15
CA ASP A 144 -4.04 9.69 -12.67
C ASP A 144 -3.88 11.02 -13.41
N GLU A 145 -4.07 11.02 -14.73
CA GLU A 145 -4.02 12.25 -15.54
C GLU A 145 -5.03 13.30 -15.09
N ALA A 146 -6.28 12.88 -14.97
CA ALA A 146 -7.39 13.75 -14.61
C ALA A 146 -7.25 14.26 -13.17
N VAL A 147 -6.86 13.38 -12.24
CA VAL A 147 -6.58 13.73 -10.85
C VAL A 147 -5.41 14.69 -10.75
N HIS A 148 -4.31 14.42 -11.44
CA HIS A 148 -3.15 15.30 -11.52
C HIS A 148 -3.58 16.69 -11.96
N GLN A 149 -4.29 16.79 -13.09
CA GLN A 149 -4.71 18.08 -13.64
C GLN A 149 -5.61 18.86 -12.68
N MET A 150 -6.61 18.21 -12.07
CA MET A 150 -7.49 18.87 -11.10
C MET A 150 -6.72 19.40 -9.89
N ILE A 151 -5.73 18.65 -9.38
CA ILE A 151 -4.89 19.09 -8.26
C ILE A 151 -4.09 20.34 -8.66
N ILE A 152 -3.47 20.32 -9.85
CA ILE A 152 -2.72 21.46 -10.40
C ILE A 152 -3.61 22.69 -10.59
N ASP A 153 -4.81 22.53 -11.15
CA ASP A 153 -5.75 23.61 -11.40
C ASP A 153 -6.24 24.28 -10.11
N ASN A 154 -6.19 23.56 -8.98
CA ASN A 154 -6.49 24.08 -7.65
C ASN A 154 -5.25 24.59 -6.89
N GLY A 155 -4.12 24.74 -7.56
CA GLY A 155 -2.89 25.31 -7.00
C GLY A 155 -2.19 24.40 -5.97
N ALA A 156 -2.52 23.12 -5.94
CA ALA A 156 -1.97 22.14 -5.02
C ALA A 156 -0.95 21.22 -5.71
N TYR A 157 -0.13 20.54 -4.91
CA TYR A 157 0.81 19.52 -5.37
C TYR A 157 0.25 18.12 -5.10
N PRO A 158 0.32 17.17 -6.05
CA PRO A 158 -0.09 15.78 -5.81
C PRO A 158 0.94 15.07 -4.95
N SER A 159 0.65 14.86 -3.66
CA SER A 159 1.64 14.45 -2.67
C SER A 159 2.36 13.14 -3.00
N PRO A 160 1.71 12.08 -3.53
CA PRO A 160 2.40 10.85 -3.88
C PRO A 160 3.53 11.07 -4.90
N LEU A 161 3.43 12.11 -5.74
CA LEU A 161 4.39 12.34 -6.81
C LEU A 161 5.79 12.65 -6.26
N GLY A 162 6.72 11.73 -6.51
CA GLY A 162 8.11 11.80 -6.03
C GLY A 162 8.31 11.38 -4.58
N TYR A 163 7.24 11.11 -3.81
CA TYR A 163 7.35 10.65 -2.44
C TYR A 163 7.98 9.25 -2.40
N GLY A 164 9.16 9.11 -1.79
CA GLY A 164 9.91 7.85 -1.80
C GLY A 164 10.25 7.32 -3.21
N GLY A 165 10.22 8.17 -4.23
CA GLY A 165 10.38 7.78 -5.64
C GLY A 165 9.09 7.25 -6.32
N PHE A 166 7.92 7.40 -5.69
CA PHE A 166 6.65 7.01 -6.29
C PHE A 166 6.37 7.83 -7.57
N PRO A 167 6.01 7.18 -8.70
CA PRO A 167 6.08 7.82 -10.03
C PRO A 167 4.79 8.55 -10.46
N LYS A 168 3.73 8.49 -9.67
CA LYS A 168 2.37 8.93 -10.03
C LYS A 168 1.77 9.87 -8.98
N SER A 169 0.64 10.47 -9.32
CA SER A 169 -0.01 11.54 -8.56
C SER A 169 -1.06 11.03 -7.59
N VAL A 170 -1.49 9.79 -7.77
CA VAL A 170 -2.55 9.10 -7.03
C VAL A 170 -2.22 7.61 -6.96
N CYS A 171 -2.73 6.88 -5.96
CA CYS A 171 -2.67 5.42 -5.99
C CYS A 171 -4.00 4.85 -6.51
N THR A 172 -3.92 3.78 -7.31
CA THR A 172 -5.09 3.06 -7.85
C THR A 172 -4.92 1.57 -7.59
N SER A 173 -5.62 1.05 -6.58
CA SER A 173 -5.44 -0.32 -6.09
C SER A 173 -6.65 -1.17 -6.48
N VAL A 174 -6.50 -1.98 -7.53
CA VAL A 174 -7.58 -2.81 -8.09
C VAL A 174 -7.58 -4.20 -7.47
N ASN A 175 -8.77 -4.69 -7.08
CA ASN A 175 -9.01 -6.07 -6.62
C ASN A 175 -8.05 -6.55 -5.51
N GLU A 176 -7.14 -7.48 -5.81
CA GLU A 176 -6.17 -8.02 -4.83
C GLU A 176 -5.02 -7.06 -4.50
N CYS A 177 -4.90 -5.94 -5.22
CA CYS A 177 -3.98 -4.87 -4.86
C CYS A 177 -4.52 -4.14 -3.63
N ILE A 178 -3.84 -4.32 -2.50
CA ILE A 178 -4.28 -3.83 -1.21
C ILE A 178 -4.17 -2.30 -1.12
N CYS A 179 -2.99 -1.76 -1.40
CA CYS A 179 -2.69 -0.32 -1.35
C CYS A 179 -1.52 0.01 -2.29
N HIS A 180 -1.30 1.31 -2.52
CA HIS A 180 -0.17 1.83 -3.31
C HIS A 180 -0.06 1.25 -4.74
N GLY A 181 -1.18 0.85 -5.35
CA GLY A 181 -1.20 0.47 -6.76
C GLY A 181 -0.75 1.65 -7.63
N ILE A 182 0.22 1.42 -8.53
CA ILE A 182 0.74 2.45 -9.41
C ILE A 182 -0.17 2.56 -10.65
N PRO A 183 -0.74 3.73 -10.95
CA PRO A 183 -1.45 3.97 -12.20
C PRO A 183 -0.64 3.58 -13.44
N ASP A 184 -1.25 2.78 -14.31
CA ASP A 184 -0.59 2.20 -15.48
C ASP A 184 -1.59 1.98 -16.64
N SER A 185 -1.12 1.32 -17.71
CA SER A 185 -1.90 1.11 -18.91
C SER A 185 -3.05 0.10 -18.79
N ARG A 186 -3.29 -0.51 -17.62
CA ARG A 186 -4.36 -1.47 -17.40
C ARG A 186 -5.71 -0.77 -17.46
N ALA A 187 -6.57 -1.21 -18.37
CA ALA A 187 -7.97 -0.82 -18.40
C ALA A 187 -8.76 -1.54 -17.28
N LEU A 188 -9.67 -0.82 -16.64
CA LEU A 188 -10.62 -1.41 -15.70
C LEU A 188 -11.57 -2.36 -16.42
N GLU A 189 -11.91 -3.46 -15.76
CA GLU A 189 -12.85 -4.47 -16.26
C GLU A 189 -14.20 -4.35 -15.53
N ASP A 190 -15.28 -4.76 -16.20
CA ASP A 190 -16.59 -4.85 -15.56
C ASP A 190 -16.54 -5.86 -14.40
N GLY A 191 -17.02 -5.44 -13.24
CA GLY A 191 -16.94 -6.19 -11.99
C GLY A 191 -15.66 -5.96 -11.17
N ASP A 192 -14.74 -5.10 -11.61
CA ASP A 192 -13.63 -4.66 -10.76
C ASP A 192 -14.11 -3.83 -9.57
N ILE A 193 -13.38 -3.92 -8.46
CA ILE A 193 -13.36 -2.86 -7.43
C ILE A 193 -12.00 -2.17 -7.46
N ILE A 194 -12.00 -0.85 -7.26
CA ILE A 194 -10.80 -0.03 -7.28
C ILE A 194 -10.81 0.94 -6.10
N ASN A 195 -9.79 0.87 -5.25
CA ASN A 195 -9.49 1.93 -4.30
C ASN A 195 -8.69 3.03 -4.99
N ILE A 196 -9.13 4.28 -4.85
CA ILE A 196 -8.39 5.47 -5.29
C ILE A 196 -7.99 6.24 -4.04
N ASP A 197 -6.70 6.51 -3.92
CA ASP A 197 -6.09 7.15 -2.75
C ASP A 197 -5.47 8.50 -3.14
N VAL A 198 -6.06 9.57 -2.61
CA VAL A 198 -5.80 10.95 -2.99
C VAL A 198 -5.19 11.70 -1.82
N THR A 199 -3.95 12.15 -2.03
CA THR A 199 -3.26 13.05 -1.09
C THR A 199 -2.82 14.32 -1.80
N VAL A 200 -3.26 15.49 -1.34
CA VAL A 200 -2.90 16.80 -1.90
C VAL A 200 -2.06 17.60 -0.92
N TYR A 201 -1.14 18.43 -1.41
CA TYR A 201 -0.37 19.38 -0.62
C TYR A 201 -0.74 20.81 -1.01
N LEU A 202 -1.38 21.52 -0.09
CA LEU A 202 -1.91 22.86 -0.28
C LEU A 202 -1.60 23.71 0.96
N ASN A 203 -1.16 24.95 0.75
CA ASN A 203 -0.86 25.91 1.82
C ASN A 203 0.12 25.40 2.89
N GLY A 204 1.01 24.47 2.53
CA GLY A 204 1.95 23.86 3.48
C GLY A 204 1.48 22.58 4.16
N TYR A 205 0.25 22.11 3.91
CA TYR A 205 -0.37 20.99 4.62
C TYR A 205 -0.88 19.92 3.65
N HIS A 206 -0.78 18.66 4.07
CA HIS A 206 -1.34 17.53 3.37
C HIS A 206 -2.83 17.32 3.73
N GLY A 207 -3.65 16.99 2.74
CA GLY A 207 -4.99 16.45 2.93
C GLY A 207 -5.05 15.09 2.27
N ASP A 208 -5.53 14.08 2.99
CA ASP A 208 -5.45 12.68 2.59
C ASP A 208 -6.79 11.96 2.75
N THR A 209 -7.20 11.21 1.73
CA THR A 209 -8.43 10.41 1.76
C THR A 209 -8.46 9.40 0.62
N SER A 210 -9.09 8.25 0.86
CA SER A 210 -9.33 7.23 -0.14
C SER A 210 -10.75 6.67 -0.08
N SER A 211 -11.18 6.06 -1.18
CA SER A 211 -12.43 5.29 -1.23
C SER A 211 -12.36 4.19 -2.29
N THR A 212 -13.14 3.13 -2.09
CA THR A 212 -13.26 2.02 -3.02
C THR A 212 -14.52 2.17 -3.87
N PHE A 213 -14.34 2.22 -5.19
CA PHE A 213 -15.40 2.38 -6.18
C PHE A 213 -15.69 1.07 -6.91
N PHE A 214 -16.93 0.92 -7.35
CA PHE A 214 -17.36 -0.19 -8.20
C PHE A 214 -17.17 0.18 -9.68
N CYS A 215 -16.58 -0.72 -10.46
CA CYS A 215 -16.47 -0.57 -11.90
C CYS A 215 -17.51 -1.44 -12.60
N GLY A 216 -18.60 -0.81 -13.07
CA GLY A 216 -19.71 -1.53 -13.70
C GLY A 216 -20.51 -2.38 -12.70
N ASP A 217 -20.87 -3.60 -13.07
CA ASP A 217 -21.66 -4.49 -12.21
C ASP A 217 -20.77 -5.45 -11.40
N VAL A 218 -20.68 -5.19 -10.10
CA VAL A 218 -19.89 -5.98 -9.15
C VAL A 218 -20.74 -7.04 -8.44
N ASP A 219 -20.12 -8.17 -8.11
CA ASP A 219 -20.78 -9.25 -7.37
C ASP A 219 -21.08 -8.87 -5.91
N ASP A 220 -21.99 -9.62 -5.27
CA ASP A 220 -22.43 -9.37 -3.90
C ASP A 220 -21.29 -9.46 -2.87
N GLN A 221 -20.27 -10.28 -3.14
CA GLN A 221 -19.11 -10.42 -2.27
C GLN A 221 -18.28 -9.13 -2.27
N ALA A 222 -18.04 -8.54 -3.43
CA ALA A 222 -17.37 -7.26 -3.59
C ALA A 222 -18.18 -6.11 -2.98
N ARG A 223 -19.50 -6.09 -3.19
CA ARG A 223 -20.40 -5.09 -2.57
C ARG A 223 -20.33 -5.15 -1.04
N ASN A 224 -20.42 -6.37 -0.48
CA ASN A 224 -20.34 -6.58 0.95
C ASN A 224 -18.97 -6.18 1.53
N LEU A 225 -17.86 -6.51 0.84
CA LEU A 225 -16.52 -6.12 1.26
C LEU A 225 -16.37 -4.59 1.37
N VAL A 226 -16.80 -3.86 0.33
CA VAL A 226 -16.73 -2.39 0.32
C VAL A 226 -17.62 -1.79 1.41
N GLN A 227 -18.84 -2.29 1.56
CA GLN A 227 -19.77 -1.83 2.59
C GLN A 227 -19.21 -2.04 4.01
N VAL A 228 -18.73 -3.24 4.34
CA VAL A 228 -18.18 -3.55 5.66
C VAL A 228 -16.93 -2.71 5.96
N THR A 229 -16.06 -2.50 4.96
CA THR A 229 -14.88 -1.64 5.13
C THR A 229 -15.31 -0.23 5.51
N LYS A 230 -16.32 0.33 4.81
CA LYS A 230 -16.85 1.66 5.09
C LYS A 230 -17.47 1.75 6.49
N GLU A 231 -18.24 0.75 6.90
CA GLU A 231 -18.81 0.70 8.25
C GLU A 231 -17.74 0.60 9.35
N CYS A 232 -16.65 -0.13 9.10
CA CYS A 232 -15.53 -0.22 10.03
C CYS A 232 -14.83 1.15 10.18
N LEU A 233 -14.64 1.88 9.07
CA LEU A 233 -14.11 3.25 9.10
C LEU A 233 -15.02 4.17 9.92
N ASP A 234 -16.33 4.14 9.68
CA ASP A 234 -17.26 5.04 10.34
C ASP A 234 -17.33 4.77 11.86
N LYS A 235 -17.28 3.49 12.26
CA LYS A 235 -17.16 3.10 13.68
C LYS A 235 -15.84 3.58 14.29
N ALA A 236 -14.73 3.44 13.58
CA ALA A 236 -13.42 3.92 14.01
C ALA A 236 -13.40 5.44 14.21
N ILE A 237 -13.95 6.21 13.26
CA ILE A 237 -14.08 7.66 13.38
C ILE A 237 -14.95 8.04 14.58
N SER A 238 -16.05 7.32 14.82
CA SER A 238 -17.01 7.66 15.89
C SER A 238 -16.43 7.64 17.30
N ILE A 239 -15.33 6.91 17.51
CA ILE A 239 -14.66 6.84 18.81
C ILE A 239 -13.50 7.83 18.97
N CYS A 240 -13.11 8.55 17.90
CA CYS A 240 -12.00 9.50 17.96
C CYS A 240 -12.38 10.73 18.81
N ALA A 241 -11.78 10.84 19.99
CA ALA A 241 -12.00 11.94 20.93
C ALA A 241 -10.79 12.14 21.85
N PRO A 242 -10.64 13.32 22.49
CA PRO A 242 -9.60 13.54 23.51
C PRO A 242 -9.63 12.45 24.60
N GLY A 243 -8.47 11.89 24.93
CA GLY A 243 -8.31 10.84 25.95
C GLY A 243 -8.58 9.42 25.46
N VAL A 244 -8.98 9.22 24.21
CA VAL A 244 -9.09 7.87 23.60
C VAL A 244 -7.72 7.43 23.11
N GLU A 245 -7.27 6.25 23.54
CA GLU A 245 -6.00 5.67 23.11
C GLU A 245 -6.05 5.23 21.64
N TYR A 246 -5.00 5.50 20.85
CA TYR A 246 -4.94 5.14 19.44
C TYR A 246 -5.19 3.65 19.17
N LYS A 247 -4.68 2.73 20.02
CA LYS A 247 -4.92 1.29 19.88
C LYS A 247 -6.40 0.89 19.88
N LYS A 248 -7.29 1.71 20.48
CA LYS A 248 -8.75 1.47 20.45
C LYS A 248 -9.35 1.60 19.06
N ILE A 249 -8.72 2.38 18.18
CA ILE A 249 -9.12 2.50 16.77
C ILE A 249 -8.93 1.15 16.08
N GLY A 250 -7.73 0.57 16.19
CA GLY A 250 -7.41 -0.75 15.64
C GLY A 250 -8.32 -1.85 16.19
N HIS A 251 -8.55 -1.86 17.51
CA HIS A 251 -9.49 -2.80 18.14
C HIS A 251 -10.90 -2.65 17.57
N THR A 252 -11.43 -1.43 17.46
CA THR A 252 -12.78 -1.16 16.93
C THR A 252 -12.95 -1.71 15.51
N ILE A 253 -11.94 -1.51 14.66
CA ILE A 253 -11.93 -2.03 13.28
C ILE A 253 -11.91 -3.57 13.31
N GLN A 254 -11.00 -4.18 14.07
CA GLN A 254 -10.88 -5.64 14.14
C GLN A 254 -12.17 -6.31 14.61
N TYR A 255 -12.82 -5.76 15.65
CA TYR A 255 -14.12 -6.27 16.10
C TYR A 255 -15.19 -6.12 15.03
N GLY A 256 -15.25 -4.99 14.31
CA GLY A 256 -16.17 -4.77 13.21
C GLY A 256 -16.05 -5.83 12.11
N VAL A 257 -14.82 -6.20 11.75
CA VAL A 257 -14.52 -7.22 10.72
C VAL A 257 -14.93 -8.63 11.16
N PHE A 258 -14.68 -8.97 12.42
CA PHE A 258 -14.99 -10.30 12.96
C PHE A 258 -16.49 -10.62 12.91
N PHE A 259 -17.35 -9.62 13.14
CA PHE A 259 -18.81 -9.80 13.03
C PHE A 259 -19.30 -10.04 11.60
N CYS A 260 -18.52 -9.66 10.59
CA CYS A 260 -18.90 -9.73 9.18
C CYS A 260 -18.30 -10.94 8.43
N ASN A 261 -17.60 -11.85 9.12
CA ASN A 261 -16.97 -13.06 8.54
C ASN A 261 -16.00 -12.80 7.38
N LEU A 262 -15.35 -11.62 7.33
CA LEU A 262 -14.29 -11.33 6.37
C LEU A 262 -12.91 -11.66 6.95
N PRO A 263 -11.96 -12.20 6.16
CA PRO A 263 -10.59 -12.39 6.62
C PRO A 263 -9.93 -11.04 6.96
N ILE A 264 -9.39 -10.94 8.18
CA ILE A 264 -8.80 -9.71 8.79
C ILE A 264 -7.77 -9.02 7.89
N GLN A 265 -7.08 -9.77 7.02
CA GLN A 265 -6.07 -9.26 6.10
C GLN A 265 -6.59 -8.23 5.08
N PHE A 266 -7.89 -8.15 4.80
CA PHE A 266 -8.43 -7.21 3.82
C PHE A 266 -8.72 -5.81 4.37
N VAL A 267 -9.03 -5.67 5.66
CA VAL A 267 -9.51 -4.39 6.22
C VAL A 267 -8.39 -3.60 6.90
N GLN A 268 -7.30 -4.27 7.29
CA GLN A 268 -6.21 -3.66 8.04
C GLN A 268 -5.33 -2.69 7.22
N PHE A 269 -5.52 -2.65 5.90
CA PHE A 269 -4.71 -1.84 4.97
C PHE A 269 -5.54 -0.88 4.09
N LEU A 270 -6.87 -0.86 4.25
CA LEU A 270 -7.75 0.12 3.57
C LEU A 270 -7.74 1.50 4.27
N PHE A 271 -6.89 1.66 5.27
CA PHE A 271 -6.58 2.92 5.94
C PHE A 271 -5.11 3.22 5.67
N ASP A 272 -4.80 4.35 5.04
CA ASP A 272 -3.42 4.79 4.86
C ASP A 272 -2.70 4.72 6.22
N PRO A 273 -1.68 3.86 6.38
CA PRO A 273 -1.05 3.61 7.67
C PRO A 273 -0.08 4.75 8.02
N ALA A 274 -0.58 5.97 8.15
CA ALA A 274 0.03 6.95 9.03
C ALA A 274 -0.28 6.54 10.48
N GLU A 275 0.57 5.65 11.02
CA GLU A 275 0.86 5.44 12.44
C GLU A 275 -0.18 4.77 13.37
N ILE A 276 -1.45 4.60 13.01
CA ILE A 276 -2.45 4.08 13.99
C ILE A 276 -2.21 2.62 14.42
N TYR A 277 -1.64 1.77 13.55
CA TYR A 277 -1.49 0.32 13.83
C TYR A 277 -0.17 -0.10 14.47
N ASN A 278 0.85 0.77 14.55
CA ASN A 278 2.14 0.42 15.16
C ASN A 278 2.14 0.50 16.71
N PHE A 279 1.00 0.82 17.32
CA PHE A 279 0.87 0.97 18.78
C PHE A 279 0.50 -0.31 19.55
N GLU A 280 0.38 -1.48 18.90
CA GLU A 280 0.18 -2.76 19.63
C GLU A 280 1.36 -3.13 20.56
N ASN A 281 2.49 -2.42 20.50
CA ASN A 281 3.68 -2.69 21.32
C ASN A 281 4.17 -1.54 22.21
N ARG A 282 3.33 -0.56 22.57
CA ARG A 282 3.64 0.42 23.65
C ARG A 282 2.45 0.73 24.54
#